data_AF-A0A8S2G2V2-F1
#
_entry.id   AF-A0A8S2G2V2-F1
#
_cell.length_a   1.000
_cell.length_b   1.000
_cell.length_c   1.000
_cell.angle_alpha   90.00
_cell.angle_beta   90.00
_cell.angle_gamma   90.00
#
_symmetry.space_group_name_H-M   'P 1'
#
loop_
_entity.id
_entity.type
_entity.pdbx_description
1 polymer ?
#
loop_
_entity_poly.entity_id
_entity_poly.type
_entity_poly.pdbx_seq_one_letter_code
_entity_poly.pdbx_strand_id
1 'polypeptide(L)'
;MEDKLKFLKYANDAGVRNIEMEAGCCAAFCTRLNIRCAIVCVSYLNRLHGDRISAAPQQLTQYESNAITLVLRYIEEQLGLEPKCAI
;
A
#
# COMPACT_ATOMS: atom_id res chain seq x y z
N MET A 1 11.09 -11.60 -20.51
CA MET A 1 10.69 -12.05 -19.15
C MET A 1 11.86 -11.93 -18.17
N GLU A 2 13.06 -12.36 -18.57
CA GLU A 2 14.25 -12.30 -17.71
C GLU A 2 14.62 -10.87 -17.29
N ASP A 3 14.63 -9.92 -18.22
CA ASP A 3 14.97 -8.51 -17.92
C ASP A 3 13.98 -7.86 -16.94
N LYS A 4 12.68 -8.17 -17.08
CA LYS A 4 11.65 -7.75 -16.12
C LYS A 4 11.99 -8.26 -14.72
N LEU A 5 12.28 -9.55 -14.56
CA LEU A 5 12.57 -10.13 -13.26
C LEU A 5 13.88 -9.62 -12.69
N LYS A 6 14.91 -9.39 -13.52
CA LYS A 6 16.15 -8.72 -13.10
C LYS A 6 15.88 -7.33 -12.54
N PHE A 7 15.08 -6.52 -13.24
CA PHE A 7 14.70 -5.19 -12.77
C PHE A 7 13.90 -5.22 -11.46
N LEU A 8 12.91 -6.11 -11.35
CA LEU A 8 12.10 -6.23 -10.14
C LEU A 8 12.91 -6.74 -8.95
N LYS A 9 13.86 -7.66 -9.15
CA LYS A 9 14.79 -8.11 -8.11
C LYS A 9 15.71 -6.98 -7.67
N TYR A 10 16.30 -6.26 -8.62
CA TYR A 10 17.09 -5.06 -8.33
C TYR A 10 16.31 -4.05 -7.48
N ALA A 11 15.06 -3.74 -7.84
CA ALA A 11 14.21 -2.84 -7.06
C ALA A 11 13.93 -3.40 -5.65
N ASN A 12 13.67 -4.71 -5.54
CA ASN A 12 13.44 -5.35 -4.25
C ASN A 12 14.68 -5.35 -3.35
N ASP A 13 15.86 -5.62 -3.92
CA ASP A 13 17.15 -5.56 -3.24
C ASP A 13 17.46 -4.13 -2.76
N ALA A 14 17.02 -3.12 -3.50
CA ALA A 14 17.07 -1.71 -3.10
C ALA A 14 16.01 -1.28 -2.06
N GLY A 15 15.17 -2.21 -1.59
CA GLY A 15 14.17 -1.96 -0.54
C GLY A 15 12.74 -1.69 -1.02
N VAL A 16 12.48 -1.67 -2.33
CA VAL A 16 11.11 -1.50 -2.87
C VAL A 16 10.25 -2.72 -2.51
N ARG A 17 9.03 -2.47 -2.02
CA ARG A 17 8.10 -3.53 -1.60
C ARG A 17 6.77 -3.54 -2.35
N ASN A 18 6.37 -2.42 -2.94
CA ASN A 18 5.19 -2.30 -3.79
C ASN A 18 5.47 -1.34 -4.97
N ILE A 19 4.55 -1.30 -5.93
CA ILE A 19 4.61 -0.41 -7.09
C ILE A 19 3.19 0.15 -7.31
N GLU A 20 3.07 1.46 -7.36
CA GLU A 20 1.83 2.22 -7.63
C GLU A 20 2.18 3.48 -8.45
N MET A 21 1.27 4.44 -8.62
CA MET A 21 1.45 5.52 -9.61
C MET A 21 1.30 6.94 -9.04
N GLU A 22 0.99 7.11 -7.76
CA GLU A 22 0.58 8.38 -7.16
C GLU A 22 1.50 8.86 -6.03
N ALA A 23 2.16 7.95 -5.31
CA ALA A 23 2.88 8.25 -4.07
C ALA A 23 4.02 9.24 -4.27
N GLY A 24 4.75 9.13 -5.38
CA GLY A 24 5.87 10.04 -5.68
C GLY A 24 5.44 11.50 -5.76
N CYS A 25 4.35 11.78 -6.47
CA CYS A 25 3.80 13.13 -6.58
C CYS A 25 3.20 13.61 -5.24
N CYS A 26 2.43 12.75 -4.57
CA CYS A 26 1.79 13.07 -3.29
C CYS A 26 2.84 13.41 -2.20
N ALA A 27 3.86 12.57 -2.04
CA ALA A 27 4.92 12.79 -1.07
C ALA A 27 5.70 14.08 -1.35
N ALA A 28 6.05 14.35 -2.62
CA ALA A 28 6.74 15.58 -3.01
C ALA A 28 5.88 16.82 -2.75
N PHE A 29 4.59 16.78 -3.08
CA PHE A 29 3.65 17.87 -2.85
C PHE A 29 3.51 18.18 -1.36
N CYS A 30 3.24 17.18 -0.52
CA CYS A 30 3.08 17.35 0.92
C CYS A 30 4.36 17.86 1.58
N THR A 31 5.52 17.31 1.20
CA THR A 31 6.81 17.75 1.74
C THR A 31 7.06 19.23 1.44
N ARG A 32 6.80 19.68 0.21
CA ARG A 32 6.96 21.10 -0.18
C ARG A 32 6.06 22.07 0.59
N LEU A 33 4.91 21.59 1.09
CA LEU A 33 3.96 22.39 1.86
C LEU A 33 4.08 22.19 3.38
N ASN A 34 5.10 21.47 3.85
CA ASN A 34 5.27 21.09 5.26
C ASN A 34 4.06 20.34 5.85
N ILE A 35 3.40 19.50 5.04
CA ILE A 35 2.30 18.65 5.47
C ILE A 35 2.85 17.26 5.78
N ARG A 36 2.61 16.75 6.99
CA ARG A 36 2.93 15.35 7.34
C ARG A 36 2.08 14.42 6.48
N CYS A 37 2.74 13.53 5.76
CA CYS A 37 2.10 12.60 4.81
C CYS A 37 2.54 11.17 5.08
N ALA A 38 1.61 10.23 4.90
CA ALA A 38 1.87 8.81 4.89
C ALA A 38 1.10 8.19 3.71
N ILE A 39 1.66 7.16 3.10
CA ILE A 39 1.04 6.42 1.99
C ILE A 39 0.79 5.00 2.48
N VAL A 40 -0.45 4.55 2.37
CA VAL A 40 -0.89 3.20 2.77
C VAL A 40 -1.49 2.52 1.55
N CYS A 41 -0.84 1.45 1.09
CA CYS A 41 -1.28 0.68 -0.06
C CYS A 41 -1.38 -0.80 0.30
N VAL A 42 -2.33 -1.49 -0.32
CA VAL A 42 -2.34 -2.96 -0.36
C VAL A 42 -1.65 -3.47 -1.62
N SER A 43 -1.19 -4.72 -1.58
CA SER A 43 -0.60 -5.39 -2.74
C SER A 43 -1.56 -6.44 -3.28
N TYR A 44 -2.08 -6.27 -4.50
CA TYR A 44 -2.99 -7.24 -5.12
C TYR A 44 -2.31 -8.48 -5.68
N LEU A 45 -1.02 -8.40 -5.98
CA LEU A 45 -0.23 -9.50 -6.50
C LEU A 45 1.25 -9.33 -6.18
N ASN A 46 1.98 -10.45 -6.18
CA ASN A 46 3.44 -10.43 -6.17
C ASN A 46 3.97 -10.46 -7.60
N ARG A 47 4.55 -9.34 -8.06
CA ARG A 47 5.08 -9.18 -9.42
C ARG A 47 6.25 -10.10 -9.77
N LEU A 48 6.92 -10.68 -8.75
CA LEU A 48 7.95 -11.69 -8.93
C LEU A 48 7.39 -13.05 -9.35
N HIS A 49 6.09 -13.29 -9.12
CA HIS A 49 5.41 -14.55 -9.41
C HIS A 49 4.35 -14.45 -10.52
N GLY A 50 4.06 -13.26 -11.04
CA GLY A 50 3.11 -13.10 -12.13
C GLY A 50 2.80 -11.63 -12.45
N ASP A 51 2.01 -11.40 -13.50
CA ASP A 51 1.53 -10.07 -13.89
C ASP A 51 0.02 -9.93 -13.84
N ARG A 52 -0.70 -11.04 -13.63
CA ARG A 52 -2.16 -11.05 -13.53
C ARG A 52 -2.56 -11.30 -12.08
N ILE A 53 -3.60 -10.59 -11.65
CA ILE A 53 -4.24 -10.84 -10.37
C ILE A 53 -4.94 -12.19 -10.43
N SER A 54 -4.63 -13.06 -9.47
CA SER A 54 -5.27 -14.39 -9.34
C SER A 54 -6.27 -14.45 -8.19
N ALA A 55 -6.32 -13.43 -7.33
CA ALA A 55 -7.24 -13.36 -6.21
C ALA A 55 -8.69 -13.16 -6.70
N ALA A 56 -9.63 -13.79 -6.01
CA ALA A 56 -11.06 -13.61 -6.28
C ALA A 56 -11.51 -12.17 -5.94
N PRO A 57 -12.58 -11.65 -6.57
CA PRO A 57 -13.07 -10.29 -6.30
C PRO A 57 -13.29 -10.00 -4.80
N GLN A 58 -13.84 -10.96 -4.06
CA GLN A 58 -14.07 -10.83 -2.61
C GLN A 58 -12.77 -10.68 -1.82
N GLN A 59 -11.68 -11.32 -2.25
CA GLN A 59 -10.37 -11.18 -1.61
C GLN A 59 -9.79 -9.79 -1.88
N LEU A 60 -9.95 -9.26 -3.09
CA LEU A 60 -9.50 -7.90 -3.42
C LEU A 60 -10.24 -6.85 -2.59
N THR A 61 -11.56 -6.99 -2.44
CA THR A 61 -12.36 -6.13 -1.56
C THR A 61 -11.89 -6.21 -0.11
N GLN A 62 -11.52 -7.40 0.38
CA GLN A 62 -10.96 -7.54 1.73
C GLN A 62 -9.60 -6.85 1.85
N TYR A 63 -8.71 -6.98 0.86
CA TYR A 63 -7.41 -6.30 0.88
C TYR A 63 -7.59 -4.79 0.96
N GLU A 64 -8.46 -4.20 0.13
CA GLU A 64 -8.79 -2.77 0.17
C GLU A 64 -9.33 -2.35 1.54
N SER A 65 -10.26 -3.13 2.07
CA SER A 65 -10.87 -2.87 3.37
C SER A 65 -9.84 -2.85 4.49
N ASN A 66 -8.84 -3.75 4.46
CA ASN A 66 -7.77 -3.79 5.46
C ASN A 66 -6.97 -2.47 5.53
N ALA A 67 -6.67 -1.84 4.39
CA ALA A 67 -5.98 -0.55 4.37
C ALA A 67 -6.83 0.56 4.99
N ILE A 68 -8.14 0.59 4.68
CA ILE A 68 -9.08 1.54 5.26
C ILE A 68 -9.18 1.33 6.77
N THR A 69 -9.37 0.09 7.22
CA THR A 69 -9.43 -0.26 8.65
C THR A 69 -8.17 0.16 9.39
N LEU A 70 -6.98 -0.05 8.82
CA LEU A 70 -5.73 0.39 9.41
C LEU A 70 -5.71 1.92 9.63
N VAL A 71 -6.07 2.68 8.61
CA VAL A 71 -6.09 4.16 8.69
C VAL A 71 -7.14 4.65 9.67
N LEU A 72 -8.34 4.04 9.67
CA LEU A 72 -9.40 4.38 10.63
C LEU A 72 -8.95 4.13 12.07
N ARG A 73 -8.35 2.98 12.36
CA ARG A 73 -7.83 2.66 13.71
C ARG A 73 -6.76 3.65 14.15
N TYR A 74 -5.84 4.01 13.26
CA TYR A 74 -4.84 5.03 13.55
C TYR A 74 -5.50 6.37 13.89
N ILE A 75 -6.51 6.81 13.14
CA ILE A 75 -7.25 8.04 13.42
C ILE A 75 -7.98 7.97 14.75
N GLU A 76 -8.66 6.86 15.06
CA GLU A 76 -9.35 6.64 16.34
C GLU A 76 -8.39 6.78 17.52
N GLU A 77 -7.21 6.14 17.43
CA GLU A 77 -6.16 6.24 18.46
C GLU A 77 -5.67 7.68 18.64
N GLN A 78 -5.42 8.41 17.54
CA GLN A 78 -5.01 9.82 17.62
C GLN A 78 -6.08 10.74 18.21
N LEU A 79 -7.36 10.38 18.13
CA LEU A 79 -8.48 11.11 18.71
C LEU A 79 -8.85 10.65 20.13
N GLY A 80 -8.18 9.62 20.67
CA GLY A 80 -8.51 9.05 21.97
C GLY A 80 -9.87 8.35 22.00
N LEU A 81 -10.32 7.82 20.86
CA LEU A 81 -11.56 7.05 20.76
C LEU A 81 -11.29 5.59 21.13
N GLU A 82 -12.17 5.00 21.93
CA GLU A 82 -12.12 3.57 22.20
C GLU A 82 -12.40 2.77 20.92
N PRO A 83 -11.65 1.68 20.66
CA PRO A 83 -11.85 0.87 19.48
C PRO A 83 -13.27 0.28 19.50
N LYS A 84 -14.11 0.69 18.54
CA LYS A 84 -15.39 0.02 18.32
C LYS A 84 -15.08 -1.39 17.82
N CYS A 85 -15.61 -2.39 18.54
CA CYS A 85 -15.52 -3.84 18.31
C CYS A 85 -14.80 -4.25 17.01
N ALA A 86 -13.65 -4.90 17.13
CA ALA A 86 -12.86 -5.38 16.00
C ALA A 86 -13.73 -6.26 15.08
N ILE A 87 -13.96 -5.79 13.85
CA ILE A 87 -14.45 -6.60 12.73
C ILE A 87 -13.41 -7.67 12.41
#